data_AF-A0A836CNR3-F1
#
_entry.id   AF-A0A836CNR3-F1
#
_cell.length_a   1.000
_cell.length_b   1.000
_cell.length_c   1.000
_cell.angle_alpha   90.00
_cell.angle_beta   90.00
_cell.angle_gamma   90.00
#
_symmetry.space_group_name_H-M   'P 1'
#
loop_
_entity.id
_entity.type
_entity.pdbx_description
1 polymer ?
#
loop_
_entity_poly.entity_id
_entity_poly.type
_entity_poly.pdbx_seq_one_letter_code
_entity_poly.pdbx_strand_id
1 'polypeptide(L)'
;MLLRPVIGKLQHKRVVLASSSPRRREILSNAGLRFEVVPSRFKEKLHKGSFAAPHAYAVETAKQKALEVADRMHQKDLRAPDVVIGADTIVAVGGLILEKPVDKQDAYRMLSRLSGKEHSVFTGVAIVHCCTRDGQLDTEVSEFYEETTVKFSELSEELLWEYIDSGEPMDKAGGYGIQALGGMLVEYVRGDFLNVVGFPLNRFCKELARLYHAPRAPGTPRPVQHDSIPAVDTFEDLSDGEGGGSDPAPASGGLQAGGARPQAPRTQEADLNGVTDSQPGLPAGLLELMDGFKASKVLLTACKLQVFDVLKDRGPLSAMDVAREIDASVGGTARLLDVCAALGLLDKSDRGYSNTETASLHLASDGEQSLHGLAAYHDGPVWGAFTHLGRAVREGAAWTPEPLLQGPHKWSTEATLQFMRASHGLSKLTAQHVATAFDLSPFTSACHLGGCTGALAHKLVQEYPRLQVTVFDLPEVIKLAGDFQTDAQPSERVHFVPGDLSSDSLPPADLYIFCSLLHDWPDDRLHGLLSRISGSCKPGAGLLLAELAPAEEEEEASGAARRPPGLRTRGVGRRPRSPGQYRRLLQRLGFQDVQAARAGGLLHVVLGTRAPP
;
A
#
# COMPACT_ATOMS: atom_id res chain seq x y z
N MET A 1 7.72 -11.73 -6.73
CA MET A 1 7.91 -11.17 -8.06
C MET A 1 8.13 -12.31 -9.03
N LEU A 2 7.60 -12.22 -10.26
CA LEU A 2 7.79 -13.21 -11.34
C LEU A 2 9.27 -13.49 -11.66
N LEU A 3 10.18 -12.57 -11.30
CA LEU A 3 11.61 -12.68 -11.51
C LEU A 3 12.41 -13.18 -10.28
N ARG A 4 11.78 -13.64 -9.19
CA ARG A 4 12.50 -14.05 -7.95
C ARG A 4 13.66 -15.05 -8.18
N PRO A 5 13.59 -16.04 -9.09
CA PRO A 5 14.72 -16.93 -9.34
C PRO A 5 15.89 -16.27 -10.08
N VAL A 6 15.63 -15.20 -10.85
CA VAL A 6 16.62 -14.55 -11.73
C VAL A 6 17.17 -13.25 -11.12
N ILE A 7 16.33 -12.46 -10.43
CA ILE A 7 16.76 -11.24 -9.73
C ILE A 7 17.86 -11.56 -8.72
N GLY A 8 17.76 -12.67 -7.98
CA GLY A 8 18.82 -13.08 -7.04
C GLY A 8 20.18 -13.29 -7.73
N LYS A 9 20.19 -13.76 -8.97
CA LYS A 9 21.43 -13.94 -9.76
C LYS A 9 21.98 -12.64 -10.35
N LEU A 10 21.13 -11.62 -10.48
CA LEU A 10 21.50 -10.28 -10.95
C LEU A 10 21.83 -9.32 -9.81
N GLN A 11 21.48 -9.63 -8.55
CA GLN A 11 21.70 -8.75 -7.39
C GLN A 11 23.16 -8.36 -7.15
N HIS A 12 24.10 -9.23 -7.50
CA HIS A 12 25.53 -8.98 -7.35
C HIS A 12 26.21 -8.52 -8.64
N LYS A 13 25.44 -8.33 -9.72
CA LYS A 13 25.92 -7.88 -11.02
C LYS A 13 25.65 -6.40 -11.21
N ARG A 14 26.60 -5.69 -11.82
CA ARG A 14 26.41 -4.32 -12.31
C ARG A 14 25.61 -4.38 -13.62
N VAL A 15 24.30 -4.25 -13.50
CA VAL A 15 23.37 -4.19 -14.64
C VAL A 15 23.25 -2.73 -15.12
N VAL A 16 23.35 -2.52 -16.43
CA VAL A 16 23.24 -1.21 -17.07
C VAL A 16 22.12 -1.23 -18.10
N LEU A 17 21.27 -0.19 -18.10
CA LEU A 17 20.29 0.08 -19.15
C LEU A 17 20.88 1.12 -20.12
N ALA A 18 21.14 0.68 -21.35
CA ALA A 18 21.70 1.49 -22.44
C ALA A 18 20.62 2.36 -23.15
N SER A 19 19.81 3.08 -22.38
CA SER A 19 18.67 3.83 -22.94
C SER A 19 18.41 5.15 -22.23
N SER A 20 18.07 6.20 -23.00
CA SER A 20 17.55 7.48 -22.50
C SER A 20 16.03 7.49 -22.32
N SER A 21 15.33 6.41 -22.67
CA SER A 21 13.87 6.37 -22.61
C SER A 21 13.37 6.32 -21.16
N PRO A 22 12.58 7.31 -20.71
CA PRO A 22 12.02 7.30 -19.35
C PRO A 22 11.07 6.11 -19.14
N ARG A 23 10.34 5.70 -20.19
CA ARG A 23 9.38 4.57 -20.17
C ARG A 23 10.06 3.24 -19.91
N ARG A 24 11.20 2.98 -20.54
CA ARG A 24 11.96 1.72 -20.32
C ARG A 24 12.52 1.63 -18.90
N ARG A 25 13.01 2.76 -18.38
CA ARG A 25 13.46 2.87 -16.99
C ARG A 25 12.31 2.53 -16.04
N GLU A 26 11.14 3.13 -16.24
CA GLU A 26 9.96 2.87 -15.42
C GLU A 26 9.53 1.40 -15.46
N ILE A 27 9.37 0.82 -16.66
CA ILE A 27 8.96 -0.59 -16.83
C ILE A 27 9.90 -1.54 -16.08
N LEU A 28 11.21 -1.37 -16.24
CA LEU A 28 12.20 -2.26 -15.61
C LEU A 28 12.33 -2.01 -14.09
N SER A 29 12.20 -0.77 -13.63
CA SER A 29 12.19 -0.44 -12.20
C SER A 29 10.97 -1.02 -11.50
N ASN A 30 9.78 -0.91 -12.11
CA ASN A 30 8.54 -1.50 -11.59
C ASN A 30 8.59 -3.03 -11.55
N ALA A 31 9.37 -3.65 -12.44
CA ALA A 31 9.65 -5.09 -12.41
C ALA A 31 10.60 -5.52 -11.26
N GLY A 32 11.19 -4.57 -10.52
CA GLY A 32 12.11 -4.81 -9.42
C GLY A 32 13.58 -5.00 -9.84
N LEU A 33 13.93 -4.71 -11.10
CA LEU A 33 15.31 -4.79 -11.57
C LEU A 33 16.09 -3.56 -11.08
N ARG A 34 17.26 -3.80 -10.46
CA ARG A 34 18.22 -2.73 -10.11
C ARG A 34 19.23 -2.58 -11.24
N PHE A 35 19.39 -1.38 -11.77
CA PHE A 35 20.31 -1.08 -12.86
C PHE A 35 20.75 0.38 -12.84
N GLU A 36 21.90 0.66 -13.47
CA GLU A 36 22.38 2.00 -13.77
C GLU A 36 21.88 2.42 -15.16
N VAL A 37 21.53 3.70 -15.34
CA VAL A 37 21.10 4.21 -16.65
C VAL A 37 22.26 4.93 -17.31
N VAL A 38 22.74 4.38 -18.43
CA VAL A 38 23.81 4.99 -19.23
C VAL A 38 23.30 5.13 -20.67
N PRO A 39 22.82 6.31 -21.09
CA PRO A 39 22.35 6.51 -22.46
C PRO A 39 23.44 6.19 -23.48
N SER A 40 23.07 5.44 -24.52
CA SER A 40 23.96 5.17 -25.65
C SER A 40 24.19 6.43 -26.49
N ARG A 41 25.38 6.55 -27.06
CA ARG A 41 25.78 7.58 -28.03
C ARG A 41 25.73 7.09 -29.47
N PHE A 42 25.31 5.84 -29.68
CA PHE A 42 25.16 5.26 -31.01
C PHE A 42 24.14 6.08 -31.81
N LYS A 43 24.58 6.63 -32.95
CA LYS A 43 23.69 7.35 -33.88
C LYS A 43 22.98 6.30 -34.73
N GLU A 44 21.65 6.30 -34.70
CA GLU A 44 20.74 5.40 -35.45
C GLU A 44 20.85 5.63 -36.97
N LYS A 45 22.02 5.32 -37.55
CA LYS A 45 22.37 5.54 -38.97
C LYS A 45 22.37 4.26 -39.79
N LEU A 46 21.83 3.16 -39.25
CA LEU A 46 21.74 1.91 -40.00
C LEU A 46 20.85 2.12 -41.23
N HIS A 47 21.31 1.64 -42.38
CA HIS A 47 20.53 1.72 -43.61
C HIS A 47 19.34 0.77 -43.52
N LYS A 48 18.13 1.33 -43.35
CA LYS A 48 16.87 0.57 -43.20
C LYS A 48 16.65 -0.47 -44.30
N GLY A 49 17.03 -0.15 -45.55
CA GLY A 49 16.90 -1.05 -46.70
C GLY A 49 17.88 -2.24 -46.73
N SER A 50 18.87 -2.27 -45.82
CA SER A 50 19.81 -3.39 -45.68
C SER A 50 19.24 -4.56 -44.86
N PHE A 51 18.03 -4.41 -44.29
CA PHE A 51 17.41 -5.43 -43.43
C PHE A 51 16.21 -6.07 -44.13
N ALA A 52 16.11 -7.39 -44.04
CA ALA A 52 15.02 -8.16 -44.63
C ALA A 52 13.66 -7.89 -43.96
N ALA A 53 13.65 -7.40 -42.71
CA ALA A 53 12.42 -7.14 -41.96
C ALA A 53 12.62 -6.03 -40.90
N PRO A 54 11.55 -5.31 -40.51
CA PRO A 54 11.61 -4.25 -39.48
C PRO A 54 12.15 -4.70 -38.12
N HIS A 55 11.82 -5.93 -37.68
CA HIS A 55 12.32 -6.44 -36.40
C HIS A 55 13.84 -6.62 -36.41
N ALA A 56 14.44 -7.01 -37.53
CA ALA A 56 15.89 -7.18 -37.65
C ALA A 56 16.62 -5.84 -37.49
N TYR A 57 16.04 -4.75 -38.02
CA TYR A 57 16.53 -3.39 -37.81
C TYR A 57 16.49 -2.99 -36.32
N ALA A 58 15.36 -3.23 -35.65
CA ALA A 58 15.20 -2.89 -34.24
C ALA A 58 16.18 -3.68 -33.34
N VAL A 59 16.35 -4.97 -33.60
CA VAL A 59 17.29 -5.83 -32.86
C VAL A 59 18.74 -5.37 -33.05
N GLU A 60 19.15 -5.11 -34.29
CA GLU A 60 20.52 -4.66 -34.57
C GLU A 60 20.79 -3.28 -33.94
N THR A 61 19.84 -2.36 -34.03
CA THR A 61 19.95 -1.05 -33.36
C THR A 61 20.06 -1.19 -31.84
N ALA A 62 19.26 -2.06 -31.23
CA ALA A 62 19.32 -2.34 -29.79
C ALA A 62 20.68 -2.93 -29.37
N LYS A 63 21.22 -3.85 -30.18
CA LYS A 63 22.54 -4.47 -30.00
C LYS A 63 23.66 -3.44 -30.05
N GLN A 64 23.70 -2.62 -31.10
CA GLN A 64 24.74 -1.60 -31.29
C GLN A 64 24.74 -0.57 -30.14
N LYS A 65 23.55 -0.21 -29.63
CA LYS A 65 23.43 0.64 -28.43
C LYS A 65 24.03 0.01 -27.18
N ALA A 66 23.78 -1.28 -26.96
CA ALA A 66 24.31 -1.99 -25.79
C ALA A 66 25.83 -2.18 -25.87
N LEU A 67 26.35 -2.59 -27.03
CA LEU A 67 27.79 -2.78 -27.26
C LEU A 67 28.56 -1.46 -27.11
N GLU A 68 28.06 -0.35 -27.68
CA GLU A 68 28.71 0.97 -27.51
C GLU A 68 28.83 1.37 -26.04
N VAL A 69 27.80 1.12 -25.23
CA VAL A 69 27.84 1.41 -23.80
C VAL A 69 28.81 0.47 -23.07
N ALA A 70 28.83 -0.82 -23.41
CA ALA A 70 29.77 -1.79 -22.84
C ALA A 70 31.23 -1.39 -23.10
N ASP A 71 31.57 -1.12 -24.36
CA ASP A 71 32.92 -0.72 -24.79
C ASP A 71 33.35 0.59 -24.14
N ARG A 72 32.46 1.61 -24.16
CA ARG A 72 32.76 2.93 -23.60
C ARG A 72 32.95 2.88 -22.09
N MET A 73 32.19 2.03 -21.38
CA MET A 73 32.35 1.88 -19.93
C MET A 73 33.65 1.14 -19.59
N HIS A 74 34.04 0.15 -20.40
CA HIS A 74 35.32 -0.57 -20.24
C HIS A 74 36.54 0.35 -20.39
N GLN A 75 36.51 1.28 -21.34
CA GLN A 75 37.66 2.16 -21.64
C GLN A 75 37.91 3.30 -20.63
N LYS A 76 36.98 3.59 -19.71
CA LYS A 76 36.94 4.86 -18.95
C LYS A 76 37.32 4.76 -17.45
N ASP A 77 38.12 3.77 -17.06
CA ASP A 77 38.56 3.49 -15.66
C ASP A 77 37.45 3.16 -14.65
N LEU A 78 36.25 2.81 -15.14
CA LEU A 78 35.16 2.29 -14.31
C LEU A 78 35.07 0.78 -14.53
N ARG A 79 34.95 0.03 -13.43
CA ARG A 79 34.68 -1.42 -13.45
C ARG A 79 33.68 -1.77 -14.55
N ALA A 80 34.04 -2.62 -15.52
CA ALA A 80 33.17 -2.98 -16.63
C ALA A 80 31.77 -3.42 -16.13
N PRO A 81 30.69 -3.10 -16.87
CA PRO A 81 29.38 -3.64 -16.53
C PRO A 81 29.43 -5.17 -16.58
N ASP A 82 28.58 -5.85 -15.81
CA ASP A 82 28.44 -7.31 -15.92
C ASP A 82 27.37 -7.66 -16.96
N VAL A 83 26.35 -6.80 -17.09
CA VAL A 83 25.24 -6.94 -18.04
C VAL A 83 24.82 -5.57 -18.57
N VAL A 84 24.70 -5.41 -19.89
CA VAL A 84 24.15 -4.22 -20.53
C VAL A 84 22.89 -4.58 -21.30
N ILE A 85 21.79 -3.86 -21.05
CA ILE A 85 20.50 -4.06 -21.71
C ILE A 85 20.29 -2.91 -22.69
N GLY A 86 20.28 -3.23 -23.98
CA GLY A 86 19.89 -2.32 -25.06
C GLY A 86 18.47 -2.61 -25.51
N ALA A 87 17.75 -1.57 -25.93
CA ALA A 87 16.44 -1.72 -26.54
C ALA A 87 16.18 -0.62 -27.58
N ASP A 88 15.45 -0.99 -28.62
CA ASP A 88 15.03 -0.08 -29.68
C ASP A 88 13.60 -0.38 -30.11
N THR A 89 12.78 0.66 -30.28
CA THR A 89 11.35 0.51 -30.58
C THR A 89 11.05 1.30 -31.83
N ILE A 90 10.45 0.63 -32.81
CA ILE A 90 10.06 1.21 -34.10
C ILE A 90 8.62 0.82 -34.44
N VAL A 91 7.96 1.66 -35.23
CA VAL A 91 6.63 1.37 -35.79
C VAL A 91 6.80 1.04 -37.26
N ALA A 92 6.10 0.04 -37.77
CA ALA A 92 6.12 -0.30 -39.18
C ALA A 92 4.71 -0.40 -39.77
N VAL A 93 4.52 0.22 -40.93
CA VAL A 93 3.26 0.19 -41.69
C VAL A 93 3.58 0.03 -43.17
N GLY A 94 3.01 -0.98 -43.83
CA GLY A 94 3.24 -1.24 -45.26
C GLY A 94 4.73 -1.41 -45.63
N GLY A 95 5.54 -2.03 -44.76
CA GLY A 95 6.98 -2.21 -44.95
C GLY A 95 7.86 -0.98 -44.65
N LEU A 96 7.26 0.17 -44.32
CA LEU A 96 7.99 1.38 -43.97
C LEU A 96 8.27 1.45 -42.46
N ILE A 97 9.53 1.68 -42.08
CA ILE A 97 9.97 1.86 -40.68
C ILE A 97 9.87 3.34 -40.28
N LEU A 98 9.01 3.60 -39.29
CA LEU A 98 8.82 4.88 -38.63
C LEU A 98 9.53 4.87 -37.27
N GLU A 99 10.49 5.78 -37.12
CA GLU A 99 11.20 6.02 -35.86
C GLU A 99 10.53 7.20 -35.14
N LYS A 100 11.30 8.02 -34.44
CA LYS A 100 10.82 9.26 -33.85
C LYS A 100 10.72 10.33 -34.94
N PRO A 101 9.66 11.17 -34.92
CA PRO A 101 9.56 12.27 -35.87
C PRO A 101 10.68 13.28 -35.63
N VAL A 102 11.26 13.80 -36.72
CA VAL A 102 12.31 14.83 -36.63
C VAL A 102 11.75 16.23 -36.37
N ASP A 103 10.51 16.47 -36.80
CA ASP A 103 9.77 17.71 -36.63
C ASP A 103 8.26 17.47 -36.65
N LYS A 104 7.47 18.53 -36.40
CA LYS A 104 6.01 18.47 -36.40
C LYS A 104 5.41 18.01 -37.74
N GLN A 105 6.02 18.39 -38.85
CA GLN A 105 5.53 18.00 -40.17
C GLN A 105 5.77 16.51 -40.45
N ASP A 106 6.88 15.98 -39.95
CA ASP A 106 7.19 14.57 -39.99
C ASP A 106 6.21 13.76 -39.13
N ALA A 107 5.89 14.26 -37.93
CA ALA A 107 4.86 13.66 -37.09
C ALA A 107 3.50 13.60 -37.80
N TYR A 108 3.09 14.69 -38.46
CA TYR A 108 1.87 14.70 -39.28
C TYR A 108 1.93 13.63 -40.39
N ARG A 109 3.02 13.58 -41.17
CA ARG A 109 3.19 12.55 -42.22
C ARG A 109 3.12 11.12 -41.66
N MET A 110 3.69 10.87 -40.48
CA MET A 110 3.62 9.57 -39.82
C MET A 110 2.20 9.25 -39.40
N LEU A 111 1.56 10.13 -38.62
CA LEU A 111 0.22 9.90 -38.06
C LEU A 111 -0.85 9.79 -39.15
N SER A 112 -0.81 10.63 -40.19
CA SER A 112 -1.72 10.53 -41.34
C SER A 112 -1.57 9.20 -42.09
N ARG A 113 -0.37 8.60 -42.09
CA ARG A 113 -0.17 7.26 -42.69
C ARG A 113 -0.80 6.15 -41.85
N LEU A 114 -0.79 6.30 -40.52
CA LEU A 114 -1.30 5.34 -39.54
C LEU A 114 -2.81 5.44 -39.35
N SER A 115 -3.40 6.62 -39.56
CA SER A 115 -4.85 6.88 -39.47
C SER A 115 -5.68 5.80 -40.18
N GLY A 116 -6.62 5.21 -39.45
CA GLY A 116 -7.51 4.14 -39.94
C GLY A 116 -6.84 2.81 -40.28
N LYS A 117 -5.54 2.61 -40.01
CA LYS A 117 -4.79 1.40 -40.40
C LYS A 117 -4.29 0.61 -39.21
N GLU A 118 -4.00 -0.66 -39.49
CA GLU A 118 -3.21 -1.50 -38.61
C GLU A 118 -1.73 -1.33 -38.92
N HIS A 119 -0.92 -1.30 -37.86
CA HIS A 119 0.53 -1.25 -37.94
C HIS A 119 1.15 -2.09 -36.83
N SER A 120 2.41 -2.48 -37.05
CA SER A 120 3.16 -3.29 -36.09
C SER A 120 4.13 -2.41 -35.32
N VAL A 121 4.14 -2.55 -34.00
CA VAL A 121 5.16 -2.00 -33.11
C VAL A 121 6.15 -3.10 -32.79
N PHE A 122 7.41 -2.87 -33.14
CA PHE A 122 8.51 -3.78 -32.87
C PHE A 122 9.41 -3.19 -31.80
N THR A 123 9.72 -3.96 -30.77
CA THR A 123 10.86 -3.63 -29.89
C THR A 123 11.90 -4.74 -29.96
N GLY A 124 13.09 -4.39 -30.44
CA GLY A 124 14.28 -5.22 -30.33
C GLY A 124 14.95 -5.02 -28.97
N VAL A 125 15.44 -6.10 -28.38
CA VAL A 125 16.16 -6.08 -27.09
C VAL A 125 17.43 -6.90 -27.23
N ALA A 126 18.54 -6.34 -26.72
CA ALA A 126 19.82 -7.02 -26.62
C ALA A 126 20.27 -7.04 -25.15
N ILE A 127 20.67 -8.21 -24.68
CA ILE A 127 21.28 -8.43 -23.37
C ILE A 127 22.74 -8.81 -23.62
N VAL A 128 23.67 -7.93 -23.27
CA VAL A 128 25.11 -8.13 -23.44
C VAL A 128 25.70 -8.50 -22.10
N HIS A 129 26.19 -9.73 -21.96
CA HIS A 129 27.02 -10.13 -20.84
C HIS A 129 28.46 -9.75 -21.13
N CYS A 130 29.08 -9.11 -20.15
CA CYS A 130 30.42 -8.55 -20.29
C CYS A 130 31.35 -9.27 -19.32
N CYS A 131 32.51 -9.70 -19.81
CA CYS A 131 33.57 -10.31 -19.00
C CYS A 131 34.90 -9.68 -19.39
N THR A 132 35.67 -9.21 -18.42
CA THR A 132 37.03 -8.72 -18.68
C THR A 132 38.03 -9.86 -18.50
N ARG A 133 38.79 -10.19 -19.54
CA ARG A 133 39.90 -11.16 -19.50
C ARG A 133 41.14 -10.51 -20.10
N ASP A 134 42.25 -10.54 -19.36
CA ASP A 134 43.54 -9.96 -19.80
C ASP A 134 43.44 -8.48 -20.26
N GLY A 135 42.55 -7.70 -19.63
CA GLY A 135 42.31 -6.29 -19.98
C GLY A 135 41.45 -6.07 -21.24
N GLN A 136 41.05 -7.13 -21.93
CA GLN A 136 40.12 -7.08 -23.05
C GLN A 136 38.68 -7.37 -22.60
N LEU A 137 37.72 -6.70 -23.23
CA LEU A 137 36.30 -6.92 -23.01
C LEU A 137 35.82 -8.06 -23.93
N ASP A 138 35.41 -9.16 -23.32
CA ASP A 138 34.69 -10.25 -23.98
C ASP A 138 33.18 -10.02 -23.79
N THR A 139 32.39 -10.24 -24.84
CA THR A 139 30.94 -10.00 -24.82
C THR A 139 30.16 -11.16 -25.40
N GLU A 140 29.11 -11.58 -24.68
CA GLU A 140 28.12 -12.55 -25.16
C GLU A 140 26.78 -11.83 -25.31
N VAL A 141 26.19 -11.89 -26.51
CA VAL A 141 24.96 -11.15 -26.83
C VAL A 141 23.79 -12.10 -26.98
N SER A 142 22.73 -11.85 -26.21
CA SER A 142 21.43 -12.49 -26.37
C SER A 142 20.42 -11.49 -26.94
N GLU A 143 19.79 -11.86 -28.05
CA GLU A 143 18.97 -10.95 -28.86
C GLU A 143 17.57 -11.53 -29.03
N PHE A 144 16.55 -10.67 -28.93
CA PHE A 144 15.18 -11.05 -29.23
C PHE A 144 14.35 -9.82 -29.60
N TYR A 145 13.16 -10.05 -30.13
CA TYR A 145 12.17 -8.99 -30.38
C TYR A 145 10.78 -9.42 -29.93
N GLU A 146 9.90 -8.45 -29.82
CA GLU A 146 8.45 -8.64 -29.70
C GLU A 146 7.73 -7.78 -30.73
N GLU A 147 6.65 -8.29 -31.28
CA GLU A 147 5.78 -7.60 -32.23
C GLU A 147 4.40 -7.41 -31.59
N THR A 148 3.80 -6.24 -31.79
CA THR A 148 2.44 -5.97 -31.32
C THR A 148 1.69 -5.16 -32.34
N THR A 149 0.52 -5.63 -32.75
CA THR A 149 -0.32 -4.94 -33.73
C THR A 149 -1.19 -3.92 -33.02
N VAL A 150 -1.25 -2.72 -33.58
CA VAL A 150 -2.07 -1.60 -33.10
C VAL A 150 -2.95 -1.14 -34.26
N LYS A 151 -4.24 -0.91 -33.98
CA LYS A 151 -5.19 -0.32 -34.92
C LYS A 151 -5.49 1.11 -34.49
N PHE A 152 -5.32 2.06 -35.39
CA PHE A 152 -5.83 3.42 -35.19
C PHE A 152 -7.26 3.57 -35.69
N SER A 153 -8.01 4.41 -35.00
CA SER A 153 -9.26 4.98 -35.49
C SER A 153 -9.01 5.83 -36.74
N GLU A 154 -10.06 6.14 -37.50
CA GLU A 154 -9.96 7.20 -38.52
C GLU A 154 -9.82 8.56 -37.83
N LEU A 155 -8.73 9.27 -38.14
CA LEU A 155 -8.34 10.53 -37.49
C LEU A 155 -8.56 11.70 -38.46
N SER A 156 -9.19 12.77 -37.98
CA SER A 156 -9.33 14.02 -38.74
C SER A 156 -8.03 14.84 -38.71
N GLU A 157 -7.85 15.73 -39.68
CA GLU A 157 -6.68 16.59 -39.76
C GLU A 157 -6.53 17.49 -38.52
N GLU A 158 -7.63 18.02 -38.02
CA GLU A 158 -7.66 18.88 -36.82
C GLU A 158 -7.16 18.10 -35.59
N LEU A 159 -7.64 16.86 -35.41
CA LEU A 159 -7.24 16.01 -34.30
C LEU A 159 -5.74 15.67 -34.35
N LEU A 160 -5.21 15.43 -35.56
CA LEU A 160 -3.79 15.18 -35.75
C LEU A 160 -2.95 16.39 -35.33
N TRP A 161 -3.33 17.60 -35.72
CA TRP A 161 -2.60 18.81 -35.36
C TRP A 161 -2.69 19.12 -33.86
N GLU A 162 -3.87 18.96 -33.24
CA GLU A 162 -4.02 19.10 -31.78
C GLU A 162 -3.12 18.12 -31.02
N TYR A 163 -3.05 16.86 -31.47
CA TYR A 163 -2.16 15.88 -30.86
C TYR A 163 -0.67 16.24 -31.06
N ILE A 164 -0.29 16.75 -32.23
CA ILE A 164 1.08 17.20 -32.50
C ILE A 164 1.46 18.41 -31.66
N ASP A 165 0.54 19.34 -31.46
CA ASP A 165 0.75 20.56 -30.70
C ASP A 165 0.86 20.33 -29.20
N SER A 166 0.33 19.21 -28.68
CA SER A 166 0.61 18.74 -27.32
C SER A 166 2.10 18.46 -27.04
N GLY A 167 2.90 18.23 -28.10
CA GLY A 167 4.32 17.86 -28.01
C GLY A 167 4.57 16.38 -27.65
N GLU A 168 3.53 15.62 -27.32
CA GLU A 168 3.64 14.20 -26.96
C GLU A 168 4.28 13.32 -28.05
N PRO A 169 4.02 13.51 -29.37
CA PRO A 169 4.59 12.65 -30.41
C PRO A 169 6.12 12.62 -30.48
N MET A 170 6.79 13.69 -30.07
CA MET A 170 8.14 14.01 -30.55
C MET A 170 9.24 13.05 -30.06
N ASP A 171 9.04 12.39 -28.91
CA ASP A 171 10.01 11.47 -28.33
C ASP A 171 9.66 9.98 -28.53
N LYS A 172 8.68 9.68 -29.41
CA LYS A 172 8.06 8.35 -29.54
C LYS A 172 8.13 7.80 -30.96
N ALA A 173 8.32 6.49 -31.06
CA ALA A 173 8.34 5.80 -32.35
C ALA A 173 6.96 5.87 -33.01
N GLY A 174 6.92 6.16 -34.30
CA GLY A 174 5.67 6.37 -35.05
C GLY A 174 4.91 7.64 -34.64
N GLY A 175 5.48 8.47 -33.75
CA GLY A 175 4.88 9.73 -33.33
C GLY A 175 3.68 9.59 -32.39
N TYR A 176 3.55 8.51 -31.61
CA TYR A 176 2.46 8.42 -30.64
C TYR A 176 2.80 7.67 -29.34
N GLY A 177 2.03 7.94 -28.28
CA GLY A 177 2.15 7.30 -26.97
C GLY A 177 0.82 6.78 -26.44
N ILE A 178 0.67 5.46 -26.38
CA ILE A 178 -0.60 4.84 -25.95
C ILE A 178 -0.99 5.08 -24.48
N GLN A 179 -0.03 5.48 -23.62
CA GLN A 179 -0.28 5.68 -22.18
C GLN A 179 -0.84 7.06 -21.83
N ALA A 180 -0.83 8.00 -22.78
CA ALA A 180 -1.20 9.39 -22.55
C ALA A 180 -2.26 9.82 -23.59
N LEU A 181 -2.19 11.05 -24.11
CA LEU A 181 -3.20 11.55 -25.06
C LEU A 181 -3.28 10.67 -26.31
N GLY A 182 -2.15 10.08 -26.75
CA GLY A 182 -2.11 9.17 -27.90
C GLY A 182 -2.99 7.92 -27.76
N GLY A 183 -3.44 7.58 -26.55
CA GLY A 183 -4.44 6.53 -26.34
C GLY A 183 -5.77 6.82 -27.05
N MET A 184 -6.12 8.09 -27.27
CA MET A 184 -7.33 8.48 -28.01
C MET A 184 -7.30 8.08 -29.50
N LEU A 185 -6.11 7.83 -30.05
CA LEU A 185 -5.91 7.47 -31.45
C LEU A 185 -6.15 5.97 -31.71
N VAL A 186 -6.09 5.16 -30.66
CA VAL A 186 -6.02 3.69 -30.74
C VAL A 186 -7.40 3.07 -30.56
N GLU A 187 -7.82 2.26 -31.52
CA GLU A 187 -9.06 1.47 -31.44
C GLU A 187 -8.82 0.18 -30.65
N TYR A 188 -7.73 -0.53 -30.96
CA TYR A 188 -7.36 -1.75 -30.23
C TYR A 188 -5.86 -2.07 -30.33
N VAL A 189 -5.41 -2.94 -29.42
CA VAL A 189 -4.06 -3.53 -29.40
C VAL A 189 -4.16 -5.05 -29.38
N ARG A 190 -3.41 -5.74 -30.24
CA ARG A 190 -3.25 -7.20 -30.24
C ARG A 190 -1.78 -7.56 -30.01
N GLY A 191 -1.47 -8.01 -28.80
CA GLY A 191 -0.12 -8.40 -28.39
C GLY A 191 0.27 -7.83 -27.02
N ASP A 192 1.56 -7.59 -26.81
CA ASP A 192 2.10 -7.07 -25.55
C ASP A 192 1.92 -5.54 -25.47
N PHE A 193 1.07 -5.08 -24.56
CA PHE A 193 0.87 -3.65 -24.34
C PHE A 193 2.17 -2.93 -23.95
N LEU A 194 3.03 -3.54 -23.12
CA LEU A 194 4.28 -2.91 -22.69
C LEU A 194 5.30 -2.81 -23.84
N ASN A 195 5.20 -3.69 -24.85
CA ASN A 195 5.96 -3.55 -26.09
C ASN A 195 5.59 -2.25 -26.83
N VAL A 196 4.29 -1.90 -26.89
CA VAL A 196 3.81 -0.62 -27.47
C VAL A 196 4.31 0.58 -26.67
N VAL A 197 4.35 0.46 -25.34
CA VAL A 197 4.93 1.50 -24.46
C VAL A 197 6.43 1.71 -24.72
N GLY A 198 7.14 0.63 -25.06
CA GLY A 198 8.53 0.67 -25.51
C GLY A 198 9.44 -0.37 -24.88
N PHE A 199 8.92 -1.37 -24.15
CA PHE A 199 9.73 -2.50 -23.67
C PHE A 199 8.89 -3.78 -23.44
N PRO A 200 9.22 -4.91 -24.11
CA PRO A 200 8.46 -6.15 -24.02
C PRO A 200 8.82 -6.94 -22.74
N LEU A 201 8.29 -6.49 -21.60
CA LEU A 201 8.67 -7.00 -20.29
C LEU A 201 8.42 -8.50 -20.14
N ASN A 202 7.30 -9.01 -20.66
CA ASN A 202 6.97 -10.43 -20.57
C ASN A 202 8.03 -11.29 -21.27
N ARG A 203 8.37 -10.92 -22.51
CA ARG A 203 9.39 -11.63 -23.31
C ARG A 203 10.76 -11.52 -22.67
N PHE A 204 11.14 -10.33 -22.20
CA PHE A 204 12.39 -10.11 -21.47
C PHE A 204 12.52 -11.02 -20.24
N CYS A 205 11.45 -11.19 -19.45
CA CYS A 205 11.47 -12.09 -18.30
C CYS A 205 11.66 -13.56 -18.71
N LYS A 206 11.07 -13.99 -19.83
CA LYS A 206 11.24 -15.35 -20.37
C LYS A 206 12.68 -15.59 -20.84
N GLU A 207 13.30 -14.62 -21.51
CA GLU A 207 14.70 -14.75 -21.96
C GLU A 207 15.67 -14.71 -20.77
N LEU A 208 15.45 -13.84 -19.80
CA LEU A 208 16.20 -13.86 -18.54
C LEU A 208 16.08 -15.22 -17.84
N ALA A 209 14.88 -15.81 -17.80
CA ALA A 209 14.72 -17.14 -17.24
C ALA A 209 15.53 -18.19 -18.01
N ARG A 210 15.54 -18.16 -19.35
CA ARG A 210 16.35 -19.09 -20.16
C ARG A 210 17.86 -18.92 -19.94
N LEU A 211 18.34 -17.68 -19.88
CA LEU A 211 19.77 -17.40 -19.71
C LEU A 211 20.29 -17.78 -18.32
N TYR A 212 19.43 -17.66 -17.31
CA TYR A 212 19.83 -17.82 -15.91
C TYR A 212 19.29 -19.09 -15.24
N HIS A 213 18.38 -19.84 -15.86
CA HIS A 213 18.02 -21.20 -15.44
C HIS A 213 18.78 -22.24 -16.27
N ALA A 214 19.54 -23.09 -15.61
CA ALA A 214 20.06 -24.29 -16.25
C ALA A 214 18.90 -25.25 -16.60
N PRO A 215 18.95 -25.96 -17.73
CA PRO A 215 18.05 -27.09 -17.97
C PRO A 215 18.26 -28.11 -16.85
N ARG A 216 17.19 -28.42 -16.12
CA ARG A 216 17.22 -29.54 -15.18
C ARG A 216 17.46 -30.82 -15.97
N ALA A 217 18.40 -31.65 -15.53
CA ALA A 217 18.50 -33.01 -16.01
C ALA A 217 17.13 -33.71 -15.80
N PRO A 218 16.54 -34.33 -16.84
CA PRO A 218 15.29 -35.05 -16.70
C PRO A 218 15.49 -36.17 -15.68
N GLY A 219 14.71 -36.16 -14.59
CA GLY A 219 14.75 -37.20 -13.54
C GLY A 219 15.26 -36.76 -12.16
N THR A 220 15.55 -35.49 -11.92
CA THR A 220 15.85 -35.02 -10.55
C THR A 220 14.56 -34.75 -9.75
N PRO A 221 14.27 -35.48 -8.65
CA PRO A 221 13.09 -35.24 -7.84
C PRO A 221 13.15 -33.84 -7.23
N ARG A 222 11.99 -33.19 -7.10
CA ARG A 222 11.85 -31.98 -6.28
C ARG A 222 12.34 -32.31 -4.86
N PRO A 223 13.24 -31.51 -4.25
CA PRO A 223 13.19 -31.38 -2.81
C PRO A 223 11.91 -30.59 -2.54
N VAL A 224 10.81 -31.33 -2.36
CA VAL A 224 9.70 -30.83 -1.56
C VAL A 224 10.27 -30.87 -0.15
N GLN A 225 10.67 -29.72 0.36
CA GLN A 225 10.79 -29.56 1.79
C GLN A 225 9.36 -29.62 2.31
N HIS A 226 8.88 -30.83 2.54
CA HIS A 226 7.77 -31.06 3.45
C HIS A 226 8.35 -30.70 4.81
N ASP A 227 7.98 -29.53 5.34
CA ASP A 227 7.96 -29.42 6.78
C ASP A 227 6.96 -30.48 7.24
N SER A 228 7.50 -31.54 7.83
CA SER A 228 6.72 -32.63 8.40
C SER A 228 5.75 -32.02 9.41
N ILE A 229 4.47 -32.24 9.18
CA ILE A 229 3.46 -32.21 10.24
C ILE A 229 3.97 -33.16 11.33
N PRO A 230 4.09 -32.75 12.61
CA PRO A 230 4.40 -33.71 13.66
C PRO A 230 3.34 -34.80 13.62
N ALA A 231 3.78 -36.05 13.51
CA ALA A 231 2.90 -37.20 13.69
C ALA A 231 2.24 -37.05 15.06
N VAL A 232 0.91 -36.97 15.06
CA VAL A 232 0.13 -37.10 16.28
C VAL A 232 0.21 -38.58 16.61
N ASP A 233 1.12 -38.95 17.51
CA ASP A 233 1.08 -40.26 18.12
C ASP A 233 -0.26 -40.39 18.86
N THR A 234 -0.96 -41.47 18.50
CA THR A 234 -2.13 -41.99 19.18
C THR A 234 -1.90 -42.04 20.68
N PHE A 235 -2.64 -41.21 21.43
CA PHE A 235 -2.87 -41.44 22.85
C PHE A 235 -3.91 -42.56 22.98
N GLU A 236 -3.43 -43.80 23.03
CA GLU A 236 -4.13 -44.88 23.75
C GLU A 236 -3.55 -44.96 25.17
N ASP A 237 -4.47 -44.91 26.14
CA ASP A 237 -4.44 -45.52 27.47
C ASP A 237 -3.19 -45.38 28.35
N LEU A 238 -3.26 -44.42 29.29
CA LEU A 238 -2.97 -44.70 30.69
C LEU A 238 -4.06 -44.07 31.56
N SER A 239 -4.97 -44.94 31.98
CA SER A 239 -5.94 -44.73 33.03
C SER A 239 -5.26 -44.57 34.39
N ASP A 240 -5.80 -43.66 35.18
CA ASP A 240 -5.47 -43.42 36.57
C ASP A 240 -5.83 -44.65 37.43
N GLY A 241 -4.88 -45.10 38.25
CA GLY A 241 -5.12 -45.84 39.50
C GLY A 241 -4.41 -45.06 40.61
N GLU A 242 -4.92 -44.85 41.82
CA GLU A 242 -6.00 -45.48 42.56
C GLU A 242 -6.58 -44.45 43.54
N GLY A 243 -7.82 -44.63 44.01
CA GLY A 243 -8.33 -43.82 45.11
C GLY A 243 -9.77 -44.02 45.56
N GLY A 244 -10.17 -45.26 45.88
CA GLY A 244 -11.14 -45.55 46.94
C GLY A 244 -12.63 -45.39 46.62
N GLY A 245 -13.32 -46.51 46.46
CA GLY A 245 -14.78 -46.56 46.33
C GLY A 245 -15.55 -46.58 47.65
N SER A 246 -16.86 -46.34 47.53
CA SER A 246 -17.92 -47.00 48.29
C SER A 246 -19.30 -46.57 47.76
N ASP A 247 -20.02 -47.54 47.19
CA ASP A 247 -21.48 -47.58 46.96
C ASP A 247 -22.25 -47.69 48.32
N PRO A 248 -23.61 -47.69 48.39
CA PRO A 248 -24.67 -47.30 47.44
C PRO A 248 -25.86 -46.53 48.11
N ALA A 249 -26.94 -46.32 47.31
CA ALA A 249 -28.36 -46.33 47.70
C ALA A 249 -29.15 -45.00 47.95
N PRO A 250 -30.48 -45.01 47.72
CA PRO A 250 -31.25 -43.90 47.13
C PRO A 250 -32.20 -43.22 48.11
N ALA A 251 -32.68 -42.01 47.79
CA ALA A 251 -33.87 -41.46 48.45
C ALA A 251 -34.64 -40.44 47.59
N SER A 252 -35.94 -40.71 47.57
CA SER A 252 -37.09 -40.02 47.00
C SER A 252 -37.52 -38.74 47.71
N GLY A 253 -38.29 -37.91 46.99
CA GLY A 253 -39.30 -36.96 47.52
C GLY A 253 -38.84 -35.50 47.49
N GLY A 254 -39.59 -34.51 47.01
CA GLY A 254 -40.95 -34.41 46.50
C GLY A 254 -41.35 -32.91 46.45
N LEU A 255 -42.19 -32.54 45.47
CA LEU A 255 -43.32 -31.58 45.48
C LEU A 255 -43.15 -30.23 46.24
N GLN A 256 -43.42 -29.03 45.69
CA GLN A 256 -44.68 -28.51 45.11
C GLN A 256 -44.41 -27.09 44.54
N ALA A 257 -44.91 -26.75 43.34
CA ALA A 257 -46.07 -25.87 43.02
C ALA A 257 -45.91 -24.38 43.40
N GLY A 258 -46.24 -23.37 42.58
CA GLY A 258 -46.88 -23.27 41.26
C GLY A 258 -47.09 -21.78 40.91
N GLY A 259 -47.49 -21.47 39.67
CA GLY A 259 -47.90 -20.12 39.28
C GLY A 259 -47.79 -19.82 37.78
N ALA A 260 -48.84 -20.14 37.03
CA ALA A 260 -48.94 -20.03 35.58
C ALA A 260 -49.23 -18.61 35.05
N ARG A 261 -48.78 -18.34 33.82
CA ARG A 261 -49.45 -17.43 32.84
C ARG A 261 -49.44 -18.08 31.45
N PRO A 262 -50.48 -17.88 30.61
CA PRO A 262 -50.76 -18.72 29.46
C PRO A 262 -50.06 -18.24 28.18
N GLN A 263 -49.60 -19.20 27.37
CA GLN A 263 -49.09 -19.00 26.01
C GLN A 263 -50.26 -18.93 25.00
N ALA A 264 -50.14 -18.03 24.03
CA ALA A 264 -50.90 -18.03 22.77
C ALA A 264 -50.33 -19.10 21.80
N PRO A 265 -51.12 -19.66 20.88
CA PRO A 265 -50.75 -20.87 20.15
C PRO A 265 -49.64 -20.60 19.13
N ARG A 266 -48.52 -21.31 19.27
CA ARG A 266 -47.53 -21.44 18.19
C ARG A 266 -48.12 -22.37 17.14
N THR A 267 -48.16 -21.86 15.91
CA THR A 267 -48.29 -22.65 14.69
C THR A 267 -47.30 -23.81 14.72
N GLN A 268 -47.81 -25.03 14.53
CA GLN A 268 -47.03 -26.23 14.28
C GLN A 268 -46.15 -26.00 13.05
N GLU A 269 -44.85 -25.79 13.27
CA GLU A 269 -43.86 -26.22 12.29
C GLU A 269 -43.71 -27.73 12.45
N ALA A 270 -43.91 -28.42 11.33
CA ALA A 270 -43.87 -29.86 11.25
C ALA A 270 -42.51 -30.39 11.73
N ASP A 271 -42.56 -31.28 12.73
CA ASP A 271 -41.44 -32.12 13.13
C ASP A 271 -40.94 -32.92 11.91
N LEU A 272 -39.83 -32.48 11.32
CA LEU A 272 -39.05 -33.31 10.42
C LEU A 272 -38.15 -34.21 11.27
N ASN A 273 -38.72 -35.38 11.57
CA ASN A 273 -38.12 -36.68 11.85
C ASN A 273 -36.66 -36.73 12.37
N GLY A 274 -36.54 -37.44 13.49
CA GLY A 274 -35.30 -37.76 14.16
C GLY A 274 -34.25 -38.41 13.25
N VAL A 275 -33.12 -37.72 13.16
CA VAL A 275 -31.81 -38.32 13.06
C VAL A 275 -31.04 -37.68 14.21
N THR A 276 -30.61 -38.47 15.19
CA THR A 276 -29.57 -38.04 16.14
C THR A 276 -28.28 -37.90 15.35
N ASP A 277 -28.16 -36.79 14.63
CA ASP A 277 -26.98 -36.51 13.84
C ASP A 277 -26.00 -35.77 14.76
N SER A 278 -24.96 -36.49 15.16
CA SER A 278 -23.73 -35.96 15.72
C SER A 278 -22.99 -35.13 14.66
N GLN A 279 -23.67 -34.16 14.05
CA GLN A 279 -23.12 -33.21 13.11
C GLN A 279 -22.56 -32.04 13.91
N PRO A 280 -21.30 -31.64 13.71
CA PRO A 280 -20.80 -30.41 14.30
C PRO A 280 -21.67 -29.24 13.81
N GLY A 281 -22.11 -28.39 14.73
CA GLY A 281 -22.93 -27.22 14.42
C GLY A 281 -22.27 -26.34 13.36
N LEU A 282 -23.08 -25.62 12.57
CA LEU A 282 -22.61 -24.73 11.51
C LEU A 282 -21.57 -23.74 12.08
N PRO A 283 -20.36 -23.61 11.50
CA PRO A 283 -19.31 -22.77 12.07
C PRO A 283 -19.56 -21.28 11.75
N ALA A 284 -20.59 -20.70 12.36
CA ALA A 284 -21.09 -19.35 12.07
C ALA A 284 -19.97 -18.29 12.10
N GLY A 285 -19.11 -18.30 13.12
CA GLY A 285 -18.00 -17.34 13.20
C GLY A 285 -16.96 -17.47 12.09
N LEU A 286 -16.74 -18.67 11.53
CA LEU A 286 -15.86 -18.85 10.38
C LEU A 286 -16.50 -18.31 9.10
N LEU A 287 -17.80 -18.54 8.92
CA LEU A 287 -18.56 -18.02 7.78
C LEU A 287 -18.62 -16.49 7.82
N GLU A 288 -18.85 -15.91 9.00
CA GLU A 288 -18.79 -14.45 9.21
C GLU A 288 -17.41 -13.88 8.85
N LEU A 289 -16.33 -14.55 9.25
CA LEU A 289 -14.98 -14.14 8.89
C LEU A 289 -14.73 -14.21 7.38
N MET A 290 -15.17 -15.29 6.72
CA MET A 290 -15.05 -15.45 5.27
C MET A 290 -15.80 -14.34 4.52
N ASP A 291 -16.92 -13.88 5.07
CA ASP A 291 -17.77 -12.84 4.47
C ASP A 291 -17.44 -11.42 4.93
N GLY A 292 -16.58 -11.25 5.95
CA GLY A 292 -16.30 -9.96 6.58
C GLY A 292 -15.78 -8.88 5.62
N PHE A 293 -15.03 -9.27 4.57
CA PHE A 293 -14.56 -8.33 3.55
C PHE A 293 -15.71 -7.63 2.79
N LYS A 294 -16.87 -8.30 2.66
CA LYS A 294 -18.06 -7.76 1.99
C LYS A 294 -18.61 -6.57 2.79
N ALA A 295 -18.76 -6.72 4.10
CA ALA A 295 -19.22 -5.67 4.99
C ALA A 295 -18.27 -4.47 4.99
N SER A 296 -16.95 -4.72 5.06
CA SER A 296 -15.96 -3.65 4.93
C SER A 296 -16.10 -2.91 3.60
N LYS A 297 -16.20 -3.62 2.47
CA LYS A 297 -16.30 -2.97 1.17
C LYS A 297 -17.58 -2.14 1.01
N VAL A 298 -18.69 -2.57 1.60
CA VAL A 298 -19.94 -1.80 1.64
C VAL A 298 -19.75 -0.47 2.36
N LEU A 299 -19.18 -0.48 3.58
CA LEU A 299 -18.86 0.74 4.33
C LEU A 299 -17.97 1.69 3.51
N LEU A 300 -16.87 1.17 2.97
CA LEU A 300 -15.91 1.95 2.20
C LEU A 300 -16.54 2.54 0.93
N THR A 301 -17.39 1.78 0.25
CA THR A 301 -18.12 2.25 -0.95
C THR A 301 -19.14 3.32 -0.61
N ALA A 302 -19.88 3.18 0.49
CA ALA A 302 -20.85 4.17 0.95
C ALA A 302 -20.17 5.50 1.32
N CYS A 303 -19.00 5.47 1.97
CA CYS A 303 -18.18 6.66 2.19
C CYS A 303 -17.72 7.27 0.85
N LYS A 304 -17.17 6.46 -0.05
CA LYS A 304 -16.66 6.93 -1.35
C LYS A 304 -17.75 7.60 -2.22
N LEU A 305 -18.96 7.08 -2.18
CA LEU A 305 -20.12 7.65 -2.87
C LEU A 305 -20.81 8.75 -2.06
N GLN A 306 -20.24 9.18 -0.94
CA GLN A 306 -20.76 10.27 -0.09
C GLN A 306 -22.20 10.05 0.39
N VAL A 307 -22.60 8.79 0.57
CA VAL A 307 -23.97 8.43 1.01
C VAL A 307 -24.28 9.08 2.36
N PHE A 308 -23.34 9.03 3.31
CA PHE A 308 -23.52 9.60 4.64
C PHE A 308 -23.59 11.13 4.62
N ASP A 309 -22.91 11.78 3.67
CA ASP A 309 -22.97 13.23 3.48
C ASP A 309 -24.34 13.66 2.95
N VAL A 310 -24.86 12.93 1.95
CA VAL A 310 -26.20 13.18 1.39
C VAL A 310 -27.31 13.02 2.43
N LEU A 311 -27.17 12.05 3.34
CA LEU A 311 -28.14 11.76 4.38
C LEU A 311 -28.02 12.66 5.62
N LYS A 312 -26.93 13.42 5.76
CA LYS A 312 -26.69 14.28 6.93
C LYS A 312 -27.67 15.46 6.95
N ASP A 313 -28.29 15.71 8.09
CA ASP A 313 -29.17 16.86 8.36
C ASP A 313 -30.40 17.03 7.44
N ARG A 314 -30.71 16.03 6.58
CA ARG A 314 -31.83 16.09 5.61
C ARG A 314 -33.05 15.23 5.98
N GLY A 315 -33.01 14.54 7.13
CA GLY A 315 -34.04 13.56 7.50
C GLY A 315 -34.05 12.33 6.58
N PRO A 316 -35.03 11.41 6.71
CA PRO A 316 -35.06 10.21 5.89
C PRO A 316 -35.24 10.50 4.38
N LEU A 317 -34.36 9.97 3.54
CA LEU A 317 -34.42 10.09 2.08
C LEU A 317 -34.74 8.76 1.40
N SER A 318 -35.49 8.81 0.30
CA SER A 318 -35.77 7.62 -0.51
C SER A 318 -34.50 7.14 -1.23
N ALA A 319 -34.43 5.85 -1.58
CA ALA A 319 -33.31 5.32 -2.37
C ALA A 319 -33.17 6.02 -3.74
N MET A 320 -34.28 6.52 -4.30
CA MET A 320 -34.27 7.28 -5.56
C MET A 320 -33.62 8.64 -5.40
N ASP A 321 -33.90 9.35 -4.30
CA ASP A 321 -33.32 10.66 -4.04
C ASP A 321 -31.83 10.55 -3.73
N VAL A 322 -31.42 9.57 -2.91
CA VAL A 322 -30.00 9.30 -2.68
C VAL A 322 -29.29 8.93 -3.98
N ALA A 323 -29.88 8.08 -4.81
CA ALA A 323 -29.29 7.68 -6.10
C ALA A 323 -29.07 8.86 -7.05
N ARG A 324 -29.97 9.85 -7.03
CA ARG A 324 -29.85 11.08 -7.83
C ARG A 324 -28.68 11.94 -7.37
N GLU A 325 -28.51 12.11 -6.06
CA GLU A 325 -27.44 12.95 -5.49
C GLU A 325 -26.04 12.33 -5.71
N ILE A 326 -25.93 11.00 -5.65
CA ILE A 326 -24.65 10.29 -5.81
C ILE A 326 -24.37 9.83 -7.26
N ASP A 327 -25.22 10.23 -8.22
CA ASP A 327 -25.16 9.83 -9.63
C ASP A 327 -25.03 8.31 -9.85
N ALA A 328 -25.97 7.54 -9.29
CA ALA A 328 -25.96 6.09 -9.35
C ALA A 328 -27.32 5.49 -9.73
N SER A 329 -27.33 4.21 -10.10
CA SER A 329 -28.57 3.49 -10.39
C SER A 329 -29.43 3.31 -9.12
N VAL A 330 -30.74 3.57 -9.21
CA VAL A 330 -31.68 3.40 -8.09
C VAL A 330 -31.60 2.00 -7.48
N GLY A 331 -31.56 0.95 -8.31
CA GLY A 331 -31.48 -0.43 -7.83
C GLY A 331 -30.16 -0.79 -7.15
N GLY A 332 -29.04 -0.22 -7.61
CA GLY A 332 -27.74 -0.35 -6.95
C GLY A 332 -27.72 0.34 -5.59
N THR A 333 -28.19 1.59 -5.56
CA THR A 333 -28.27 2.41 -4.34
C THR A 333 -29.19 1.79 -3.31
N ALA A 334 -30.37 1.30 -3.70
CA ALA A 334 -31.30 0.64 -2.79
C ALA A 334 -30.64 -0.55 -2.06
N ARG A 335 -29.96 -1.43 -2.81
CA ARG A 335 -29.23 -2.57 -2.22
C ARG A 335 -28.11 -2.12 -1.29
N LEU A 336 -27.37 -1.08 -1.67
CA LEU A 336 -26.30 -0.55 -0.83
C LEU A 336 -26.87 0.00 0.49
N LEU A 337 -27.94 0.79 0.43
CA LEU A 337 -28.62 1.36 1.59
C LEU A 337 -29.22 0.28 2.50
N ASP A 338 -29.82 -0.75 1.92
CA ASP A 338 -30.35 -1.91 2.65
C ASP A 338 -29.26 -2.62 3.45
N VAL A 339 -28.10 -2.86 2.84
CA VAL A 339 -26.99 -3.50 3.54
C VAL A 339 -26.39 -2.56 4.58
N CYS A 340 -26.25 -1.26 4.30
CA CYS A 340 -25.81 -0.29 5.30
C CYS A 340 -26.76 -0.22 6.51
N ALA A 341 -28.08 -0.34 6.29
CA ALA A 341 -29.04 -0.43 7.37
C ALA A 341 -28.90 -1.73 8.18
N ALA A 342 -28.70 -2.87 7.49
CA ALA A 342 -28.45 -4.16 8.15
C ALA A 342 -27.14 -4.18 8.95
N LEU A 343 -26.14 -3.40 8.54
CA LEU A 343 -24.88 -3.20 9.27
C LEU A 343 -24.99 -2.19 10.42
N GLY A 344 -26.18 -1.60 10.64
CA GLY A 344 -26.40 -0.59 11.69
C GLY A 344 -25.75 0.76 11.39
N LEU A 345 -25.44 1.06 10.13
CA LEU A 345 -24.90 2.34 9.71
C LEU A 345 -26.01 3.35 9.42
N LEU A 346 -27.16 2.86 8.94
CA LEU A 346 -28.34 3.66 8.60
C LEU A 346 -29.57 3.16 9.35
N ASP A 347 -30.48 4.06 9.66
CA ASP A 347 -31.85 3.72 10.05
C ASP A 347 -32.73 3.63 8.81
N LYS A 348 -33.54 2.57 8.72
CA LYS A 348 -34.52 2.37 7.65
C LYS A 348 -35.93 2.51 8.21
N SER A 349 -36.73 3.35 7.55
CA SER A 349 -38.14 3.58 7.87
C SER A 349 -39.00 3.53 6.60
N ASP A 350 -40.33 3.57 6.75
CA ASP A 350 -41.26 3.69 5.63
C ASP A 350 -41.05 4.98 4.81
N ARG A 351 -40.40 5.99 5.40
CA ARG A 351 -40.10 7.27 4.76
C ARG A 351 -38.75 7.28 4.03
N GLY A 352 -37.92 6.25 4.17
CA GLY A 352 -36.60 6.17 3.59
C GLY A 352 -35.49 5.89 4.61
N TYR A 353 -34.27 6.27 4.26
CA TYR A 353 -33.05 6.00 5.01
C TYR A 353 -32.51 7.27 5.65
N SER A 354 -31.98 7.17 6.86
CA SER A 354 -31.26 8.26 7.54
C SER A 354 -29.98 7.72 8.17
N ASN A 355 -29.00 8.59 8.41
CA ASN A 355 -27.82 8.20 9.18
C ASN A 355 -28.20 7.83 10.62
N THR A 356 -27.52 6.83 11.16
CA THR A 356 -27.43 6.67 12.62
C THR A 356 -26.58 7.79 13.22
N GLU A 357 -26.66 7.99 14.54
CA GLU A 357 -25.82 8.97 15.26
C GLU A 357 -24.32 8.72 15.01
N THR A 358 -23.88 7.46 15.09
CA THR A 358 -22.50 7.05 14.82
C THR A 358 -22.08 7.36 13.39
N ALA A 359 -22.93 7.10 12.39
CA ALA A 359 -22.61 7.40 11.00
C ALA A 359 -22.54 8.90 10.72
N SER A 360 -23.43 9.70 11.29
CA SER A 360 -23.37 11.17 11.19
C SER A 360 -22.11 11.75 11.81
N LEU A 361 -21.68 11.23 12.96
CA LEU A 361 -20.51 11.73 13.67
C LEU A 361 -19.18 11.31 13.03
N HIS A 362 -19.11 10.06 12.53
CA HIS A 362 -17.84 9.45 12.12
C HIS A 362 -17.71 9.13 10.62
N LEU A 363 -18.79 9.05 9.84
CA LEU A 363 -18.72 8.61 8.44
C LEU A 363 -19.06 9.71 7.43
N ALA A 364 -19.82 10.73 7.83
CA ALA A 364 -19.94 11.97 7.08
C ALA A 364 -18.57 12.69 7.03
N SER A 365 -18.22 13.24 5.87
CA SER A 365 -16.91 13.84 5.59
C SER A 365 -16.63 15.10 6.42
N ASP A 366 -17.68 15.84 6.78
CA ASP A 366 -17.66 17.05 7.60
C ASP A 366 -18.04 16.78 9.07
N GLY A 367 -18.13 15.50 9.47
CA GLY A 367 -18.36 15.12 10.86
C GLY A 367 -17.25 15.61 11.79
N GLU A 368 -17.62 16.03 13.01
CA GLU A 368 -16.65 16.56 13.98
C GLU A 368 -15.53 15.56 14.28
N GLN A 369 -15.85 14.26 14.30
CA GLN A 369 -14.89 13.18 14.52
C GLN A 369 -14.86 12.24 13.31
N SER A 370 -14.85 12.81 12.11
CA SER A 370 -14.92 12.06 10.86
C SER A 370 -13.72 11.12 10.66
N LEU A 371 -14.05 9.87 10.35
CA LEU A 371 -13.18 8.81 9.86
C LEU A 371 -13.31 8.63 8.33
N HIS A 372 -14.01 9.53 7.64
CA HIS A 372 -14.20 9.44 6.18
C HIS A 372 -12.86 9.39 5.44
N GLY A 373 -11.88 10.21 5.85
CA GLY A 373 -10.52 10.18 5.31
C GLY A 373 -9.81 8.83 5.52
N LEU A 374 -10.05 8.18 6.66
CA LEU A 374 -9.53 6.84 6.95
C LEU A 374 -10.21 5.79 6.07
N ALA A 375 -11.53 5.88 5.87
CA ALA A 375 -12.26 5.02 4.95
C ALA A 375 -11.74 5.15 3.51
N ALA A 376 -11.54 6.37 3.01
CA ALA A 376 -10.96 6.59 1.68
C ALA A 376 -9.55 5.99 1.54
N TYR A 377 -8.69 6.16 2.55
CA TYR A 377 -7.36 5.54 2.59
C TYR A 377 -7.43 4.00 2.64
N HIS A 378 -8.43 3.45 3.33
CA HIS A 378 -8.65 2.01 3.36
C HIS A 378 -9.14 1.46 2.02
N ASP A 379 -10.04 2.16 1.32
CA ASP A 379 -10.59 1.74 0.01
C ASP A 379 -9.55 1.69 -1.11
N GLY A 380 -8.59 2.62 -1.08
CA GLY A 380 -7.54 2.72 -2.08
C GLY A 380 -6.29 1.92 -1.68
N PRO A 381 -5.27 2.57 -1.09
CA PRO A 381 -3.98 1.95 -0.79
C PRO A 381 -4.05 0.62 -0.01
N VAL A 382 -4.84 0.57 1.07
CA VAL A 382 -4.88 -0.60 1.97
C VAL A 382 -5.56 -1.78 1.31
N TRP A 383 -6.75 -1.58 0.72
CA TRP A 383 -7.46 -2.64 0.02
C TRP A 383 -6.61 -3.26 -1.08
N GLY A 384 -5.94 -2.42 -1.88
CA GLY A 384 -5.00 -2.88 -2.91
C GLY A 384 -3.89 -3.78 -2.35
N ALA A 385 -3.26 -3.41 -1.23
CA ALA A 385 -2.25 -4.24 -0.59
C ALA A 385 -2.79 -5.62 -0.17
N PHE A 386 -4.01 -5.68 0.38
CA PHE A 386 -4.64 -6.94 0.79
C PHE A 386 -5.02 -7.85 -0.38
N THR A 387 -5.32 -7.30 -1.57
CA THR A 387 -5.53 -8.14 -2.78
C THR A 387 -4.28 -8.94 -3.18
N HIS A 388 -3.10 -8.49 -2.74
CA HIS A 388 -1.81 -9.15 -3.00
C HIS A 388 -1.27 -9.91 -1.78
N LEU A 389 -2.06 -10.11 -0.72
CA LEU A 389 -1.62 -10.76 0.52
C LEU A 389 -1.01 -12.15 0.27
N GLY A 390 -1.65 -13.00 -0.55
CA GLY A 390 -1.14 -14.33 -0.87
C GLY A 390 0.22 -14.32 -1.59
N ARG A 391 0.54 -13.24 -2.32
CA ARG A 391 1.87 -13.03 -2.89
C ARG A 391 2.87 -12.60 -1.81
N ALA A 392 2.47 -11.65 -0.98
CA ALA A 392 3.33 -11.10 0.06
C ALA A 392 3.73 -12.15 1.11
N VAL A 393 2.81 -13.04 1.50
CA VAL A 393 3.07 -14.21 2.36
C VAL A 393 4.15 -15.11 1.76
N ARG A 394 4.01 -15.52 0.49
CA ARG A 394 4.99 -16.40 -0.19
C ARG A 394 6.37 -15.75 -0.36
N GLU A 395 6.39 -14.42 -0.42
CA GLU A 395 7.59 -13.64 -0.70
C GLU A 395 8.30 -13.14 0.56
N GLY A 396 7.66 -13.23 1.73
CA GLY A 396 8.11 -12.55 2.94
C GLY A 396 8.15 -11.03 2.77
N ALA A 397 7.30 -10.50 1.88
CA ALA A 397 7.21 -9.07 1.59
C ALA A 397 6.19 -8.38 2.52
N ALA A 398 6.30 -7.05 2.66
CA ALA A 398 5.46 -6.29 3.59
C ALA A 398 4.03 -6.26 3.07
N TRP A 399 3.07 -6.23 3.98
CA TRP A 399 1.63 -6.14 3.65
C TRP A 399 1.15 -4.70 3.74
N THR A 400 2.06 -3.76 3.99
CA THR A 400 1.81 -2.33 4.02
C THR A 400 1.74 -1.77 2.59
N PRO A 401 0.75 -0.93 2.27
CA PRO A 401 0.68 -0.20 1.01
C PRO A 401 2.01 0.46 0.63
N GLU A 402 2.34 0.45 -0.66
CA GLU A 402 3.59 1.00 -1.19
C GLU A 402 3.89 2.48 -0.88
N PRO A 403 2.92 3.37 -0.52
CA PRO A 403 3.28 4.64 0.08
C PRO A 403 4.06 4.47 1.39
N LEU A 404 3.58 3.64 2.34
CA LEU A 404 4.20 3.51 3.68
C LEU A 404 5.62 2.91 3.66
N LEU A 405 6.01 2.22 2.58
CA LEU A 405 7.35 1.63 2.42
C LEU A 405 8.36 2.59 1.78
N GLN A 406 7.91 3.63 1.09
CA GLN A 406 8.75 4.66 0.51
C GLN A 406 8.73 5.90 1.42
N GLY A 407 9.89 6.51 1.69
CA GLY A 407 9.92 7.75 2.46
C GLY A 407 8.98 8.82 1.83
N PRO A 408 8.33 9.68 2.63
CA PRO A 408 7.26 10.56 2.14
C PRO A 408 7.69 11.50 1.00
N HIS A 409 9.00 11.77 0.86
CA HIS A 409 9.61 12.50 -0.26
C HIS A 409 9.39 11.89 -1.66
N LYS A 410 8.84 10.67 -1.77
CA LYS A 410 8.50 10.02 -3.04
C LYS A 410 7.00 9.97 -3.34
N TRP A 411 6.17 10.50 -2.44
CA TRP A 411 4.72 10.46 -2.60
C TRP A 411 4.26 11.59 -3.52
N SER A 412 3.19 11.34 -4.29
CA SER A 412 2.48 12.43 -4.95
C SER A 412 1.77 13.29 -3.91
N THR A 413 1.53 14.57 -4.22
CA THR A 413 0.76 15.48 -3.35
C THR A 413 -0.58 14.87 -2.94
N GLU A 414 -1.26 14.20 -3.86
CA GLU A 414 -2.54 13.52 -3.60
C GLU A 414 -2.40 12.37 -2.59
N ALA A 415 -1.38 11.51 -2.75
CA ALA A 415 -1.14 10.42 -1.80
C ALA A 415 -0.81 10.95 -0.39
N THR A 416 -0.04 12.04 -0.32
CA THR A 416 0.26 12.74 0.94
C THR A 416 -1.02 13.28 1.58
N LEU A 417 -1.87 13.98 0.82
CA LEU A 417 -3.15 14.49 1.31
C LEU A 417 -4.09 13.39 1.82
N GLN A 418 -4.18 12.26 1.09
CA GLN A 418 -5.00 11.12 1.51
C GLN A 418 -4.52 10.54 2.85
N PHE A 419 -3.21 10.37 3.03
CA PHE A 419 -2.64 9.92 4.30
C PHE A 419 -2.87 10.94 5.42
N MET A 420 -2.70 12.24 5.14
CA MET A 420 -2.93 13.31 6.11
C MET A 420 -4.39 13.34 6.57
N ARG A 421 -5.37 13.18 5.67
CA ARG A 421 -6.81 13.08 5.99
C ARG A 421 -7.11 11.88 6.90
N ALA A 422 -6.56 10.71 6.58
CA ALA A 422 -6.72 9.52 7.42
C ALA A 422 -6.12 9.73 8.82
N SER A 423 -4.90 10.26 8.87
CA SER A 423 -4.17 10.51 10.12
C SER A 423 -4.84 11.59 10.97
N HIS A 424 -5.39 12.62 10.35
CA HIS A 424 -6.14 13.68 11.02
C HIS A 424 -7.39 13.14 11.72
N GLY A 425 -8.22 12.37 11.01
CA GLY A 425 -9.44 11.78 11.58
C GLY A 425 -9.14 10.88 12.78
N LEU A 426 -8.15 9.99 12.65
CA LEU A 426 -7.72 9.13 13.75
C LEU A 426 -7.15 9.94 14.92
N SER A 427 -6.33 10.96 14.64
CA SER A 427 -5.75 11.83 15.67
C SER A 427 -6.81 12.59 16.44
N LYS A 428 -7.89 13.07 15.80
CA LYS A 428 -8.98 13.76 16.51
C LYS A 428 -9.68 12.85 17.53
N LEU A 429 -9.86 11.58 17.21
CA LEU A 429 -10.46 10.59 18.12
C LEU A 429 -9.56 10.26 19.31
N THR A 430 -8.25 10.19 19.08
CA THR A 430 -7.29 9.77 20.11
C THR A 430 -6.67 10.91 20.89
N ALA A 431 -6.72 12.15 20.38
CA ALA A 431 -5.96 13.27 20.93
C ALA A 431 -6.28 13.57 22.39
N GLN A 432 -7.57 13.59 22.78
CA GLN A 432 -7.96 13.79 24.19
C GLN A 432 -7.37 12.70 25.08
N HIS A 433 -7.49 11.44 24.65
CA HIS A 433 -7.02 10.28 25.39
C HIS A 433 -5.50 10.32 25.59
N VAL A 434 -4.75 10.73 24.57
CA VAL A 434 -3.28 10.91 24.68
C VAL A 434 -2.93 12.09 25.58
N ALA A 435 -3.58 13.24 25.40
CA ALA A 435 -3.31 14.46 26.16
C ALA A 435 -3.56 14.31 27.67
N THR A 436 -4.50 13.44 28.06
CA THR A 436 -4.90 13.21 29.46
C THR A 436 -4.44 11.87 30.03
N ALA A 437 -3.62 11.11 29.29
CA ALA A 437 -3.07 9.85 29.77
C ALA A 437 -2.14 10.04 30.98
N PHE A 438 -1.46 11.18 31.06
CA PHE A 438 -0.59 11.59 32.16
C PHE A 438 -0.77 13.08 32.43
N ASP A 439 -0.37 13.54 33.61
CA ASP A 439 -0.26 14.98 33.91
C ASP A 439 0.95 15.58 33.17
N LEU A 440 0.66 16.35 32.12
CA LEU A 440 1.69 17.05 31.34
C LEU A 440 1.88 18.51 31.77
N SER A 441 1.20 18.96 32.83
CA SER A 441 1.30 20.33 33.36
C SER A 441 2.70 20.78 33.83
N PRO A 442 3.65 19.88 34.17
CA PRO A 442 5.04 20.27 34.48
C PRO A 442 5.83 20.78 33.26
N PHE A 443 5.42 20.45 32.03
CA PHE A 443 6.11 20.85 30.81
C PHE A 443 5.53 22.16 30.28
N THR A 444 6.38 23.10 29.87
CA THR A 444 5.95 24.37 29.26
C THR A 444 6.19 24.42 27.75
N SER A 445 7.08 23.57 27.24
CA SER A 445 7.31 23.39 25.81
C SER A 445 7.28 21.91 25.40
N ALA A 446 6.60 21.60 24.29
CA ALA A 446 6.56 20.27 23.70
C ALA A 446 6.93 20.29 22.21
N CYS A 447 7.55 19.22 21.73
CA CYS A 447 7.78 18.99 20.31
C CYS A 447 7.11 17.67 19.88
N HIS A 448 6.10 17.79 19.03
CA HIS A 448 5.42 16.65 18.42
C HIS A 448 6.14 16.27 17.13
N LEU A 449 6.89 15.17 17.19
CA LEU A 449 7.71 14.66 16.11
C LEU A 449 6.85 13.81 15.16
N GLY A 450 6.76 14.22 13.90
CA GLY A 450 5.82 13.67 12.91
C GLY A 450 4.37 14.07 13.18
N GLY A 451 4.14 15.26 13.74
CA GLY A 451 2.82 15.67 14.20
C GLY A 451 1.78 15.94 13.11
N CYS A 452 2.16 15.82 11.83
CA CYS A 452 1.28 15.89 10.67
C CYS A 452 0.43 17.17 10.66
N THR A 453 -0.90 17.02 10.73
CA THR A 453 -1.87 18.14 10.73
C THR A 453 -1.92 18.92 12.04
N GLY A 454 -1.21 18.48 13.08
CA GLY A 454 -1.20 19.16 14.38
C GLY A 454 -2.45 18.91 15.25
N ALA A 455 -3.34 18.00 14.89
CA ALA A 455 -4.57 17.73 15.65
C ALA A 455 -4.31 17.45 17.15
N LEU A 456 -3.30 16.61 17.46
CA LEU A 456 -2.88 16.38 18.85
C LEU A 456 -2.28 17.65 19.50
N ALA A 457 -1.49 18.43 18.75
CA ALA A 457 -0.88 19.66 19.27
C ALA A 457 -1.94 20.69 19.67
N HIS A 458 -2.95 20.89 18.82
CA HIS A 458 -4.10 21.76 19.14
C HIS A 458 -4.85 21.28 20.38
N LYS A 459 -5.01 19.96 20.55
CA LYS A 459 -5.68 19.43 21.73
C LYS A 459 -4.86 19.60 23.01
N LEU A 460 -3.53 19.42 22.93
CA LEU A 460 -2.62 19.63 24.04
C LEU A 460 -2.62 21.08 24.53
N VAL A 461 -2.62 22.07 23.63
CA VAL A 461 -2.67 23.49 24.03
C VAL A 461 -4.04 23.89 24.61
N GLN A 462 -5.12 23.20 24.24
CA GLN A 462 -6.44 23.40 24.84
C GLN A 462 -6.49 22.85 26.27
N GLU A 463 -5.93 21.66 26.50
CA GLU A 463 -5.90 21.00 27.81
C GLU A 463 -4.90 21.68 28.77
N TYR A 464 -3.76 22.15 28.24
CA TYR A 464 -2.68 22.77 29.02
C TYR A 464 -2.44 24.22 28.53
N PRO A 465 -3.06 25.22 29.17
CA PRO A 465 -2.99 26.63 28.72
C PRO A 465 -1.58 27.24 28.73
N ARG A 466 -0.65 26.68 29.52
CA ARG A 466 0.76 27.13 29.59
C ARG A 466 1.67 26.44 28.60
N LEU A 467 1.20 25.38 27.93
CA LEU A 467 2.01 24.59 27.02
C LEU A 467 2.09 25.27 25.65
N GLN A 468 3.30 25.33 25.10
CA GLN A 468 3.58 25.64 23.69
C GLN A 468 3.98 24.35 22.98
N VAL A 469 3.48 24.14 21.76
CA VAL A 469 3.73 22.91 21.01
C VAL A 469 4.30 23.21 19.64
N THR A 470 5.47 22.64 19.35
CA THR A 470 6.09 22.63 18.02
C THR A 470 5.76 21.33 17.31
N VAL A 471 5.01 21.39 16.22
CA VAL A 471 4.82 20.30 15.27
C VAL A 471 6.02 20.27 14.32
N PHE A 472 6.81 19.20 14.39
CA PHE A 472 7.98 19.01 13.54
C PHE A 472 7.71 17.87 12.56
N ASP A 473 7.65 18.17 11.27
CA ASP A 473 7.34 17.20 10.21
C ASP A 473 8.00 17.63 8.89
N LEU A 474 7.92 16.79 7.87
CA LEU A 474 8.56 17.04 6.58
C LEU A 474 8.03 18.32 5.92
N PRO A 475 8.87 19.04 5.14
CA PRO A 475 8.47 20.30 4.50
C PRO A 475 7.17 20.21 3.68
N GLU A 476 6.99 19.12 2.94
CA GLU A 476 5.78 18.87 2.14
C GLU A 476 4.52 18.66 2.99
N VAL A 477 4.65 18.05 4.17
CA VAL A 477 3.53 17.82 5.10
C VAL A 477 3.16 19.14 5.77
N ILE A 478 4.16 19.89 6.26
CA ILE A 478 3.95 21.20 6.89
C ILE A 478 3.30 22.19 5.93
N LYS A 479 3.70 22.18 4.65
CA LYS A 479 3.08 23.03 3.62
C LYS A 479 1.58 22.77 3.47
N LEU A 480 1.15 21.52 3.59
CA LEU A 480 -0.25 21.09 3.43
C LEU A 480 -1.04 21.13 4.74
N ALA A 481 -0.38 21.21 5.90
CA ALA A 481 -1.03 21.17 7.21
C ALA A 481 -1.98 22.35 7.44
N GLY A 482 -1.76 23.48 6.76
CA GLY A 482 -2.63 24.66 6.81
C GLY A 482 -4.07 24.37 6.38
N ASP A 483 -4.27 23.45 5.43
CA ASP A 483 -5.60 23.09 4.89
C ASP A 483 -6.46 22.31 5.90
N PHE A 484 -5.87 21.86 7.01
CA PHE A 484 -6.54 21.09 8.07
C PHE A 484 -6.84 21.92 9.33
N GLN A 485 -6.43 23.18 9.34
CA GLN A 485 -6.74 24.10 10.42
C GLN A 485 -8.19 24.55 10.25
N THR A 486 -9.07 24.10 11.15
CA THR A 486 -10.46 24.57 11.20
C THR A 486 -10.50 26.06 11.53
N ASP A 487 -11.55 26.80 11.12
CA ASP A 487 -11.80 28.24 11.32
C ASP A 487 -11.69 28.78 12.77
N ALA A 488 -11.33 27.95 13.75
CA ALA A 488 -10.86 28.40 15.05
C ALA A 488 -9.57 29.22 14.87
N GLN A 489 -9.49 30.38 15.51
CA GLN A 489 -8.32 31.25 15.42
C GLN A 489 -7.02 30.45 15.62
N PRO A 490 -6.04 30.57 14.70
CA PRO A 490 -4.76 29.90 14.83
C PRO A 490 -4.19 30.16 16.22
N SER A 491 -3.99 29.10 17.00
CA SER A 491 -3.40 29.27 18.32
C SER A 491 -1.96 29.74 18.14
N GLU A 492 -1.63 30.93 18.65
CA GLU A 492 -0.26 31.45 18.67
C GLU A 492 0.73 30.53 19.43
N ARG A 493 0.23 29.48 20.10
CA ARG A 493 1.00 28.49 20.87
C ARG A 493 1.30 27.20 20.11
N VAL A 494 0.81 27.05 18.88
CA VAL A 494 1.13 25.90 18.01
C VAL A 494 1.99 26.40 16.86
N HIS A 495 3.21 25.87 16.76
CA HIS A 495 4.17 26.25 15.74
C HIS A 495 4.47 25.06 14.84
N PHE A 496 4.57 25.30 13.54
CA PHE A 496 4.91 24.27 12.56
C PHE A 496 6.34 24.52 12.05
N VAL A 497 7.20 23.52 12.20
CA VAL A 497 8.61 23.60 11.81
C VAL A 497 8.91 22.49 10.81
N PRO A 498 9.30 22.81 9.57
CA PRO A 498 9.67 21.80 8.58
C PRO A 498 11.06 21.21 8.87
N GLY A 499 11.19 19.88 8.76
CA GLY A 499 12.47 19.18 8.82
C GLY A 499 12.35 17.65 8.78
N ASP A 500 13.47 16.97 8.51
CA ASP A 500 13.55 15.50 8.49
C ASP A 500 14.05 14.96 9.84
N LEU A 501 13.21 14.15 10.49
CA LEU A 501 13.52 13.44 11.74
C LEU A 501 14.81 12.61 11.66
N SER A 502 15.19 12.16 10.47
CA SER A 502 16.35 11.30 10.22
C SER A 502 17.67 12.06 10.23
N SER A 503 17.70 13.30 9.75
CA SER A 503 18.93 14.08 9.50
C SER A 503 19.02 15.37 10.29
N ASP A 504 17.91 16.05 10.54
CA ASP A 504 17.91 17.44 10.97
C ASP A 504 17.89 17.57 12.49
N SER A 505 18.44 18.64 13.04
CA SER A 505 18.41 18.92 14.47
C SER A 505 16.98 19.08 14.96
N LEU A 506 16.66 18.42 16.09
CA LEU A 506 15.32 18.49 16.68
C LEU A 506 15.09 19.84 17.35
N PRO A 507 13.90 20.46 17.21
CA PRO A 507 13.55 21.64 17.98
C PRO A 507 13.70 21.38 19.49
N PRO A 508 14.23 22.34 20.27
CA PRO A 508 14.35 22.18 21.72
C PRO A 508 12.96 22.18 22.36
N ALA A 509 12.70 21.21 23.23
CA ALA A 509 11.47 21.12 24.01
C ALA A 509 11.73 20.41 25.35
N ASP A 510 10.86 20.68 26.33
CA ASP A 510 10.85 19.99 27.62
C ASP A 510 10.12 18.64 27.53
N LEU A 511 9.22 18.48 26.54
CA LEU A 511 8.53 17.23 26.26
C LEU A 511 8.63 16.87 24.77
N TYR A 512 9.18 15.70 24.45
CA TYR A 512 9.10 15.15 23.09
C TYR A 512 7.95 14.16 22.99
N ILE A 513 7.16 14.24 21.93
CA ILE A 513 5.96 13.42 21.73
C ILE A 513 6.08 12.65 20.43
N PHE A 514 5.81 11.34 20.49
CA PHE A 514 5.57 10.47 19.35
C PHE A 514 4.19 9.83 19.45
N CYS A 515 3.38 9.97 18.40
CA CYS A 515 2.08 9.32 18.32
C CYS A 515 1.92 8.58 16.98
N SER A 516 1.66 7.27 17.03
CA SER A 516 1.28 6.44 15.89
C SER A 516 2.28 6.42 14.71
N LEU A 517 3.58 6.49 14.99
CA LEU A 517 4.66 6.60 13.98
C LEU A 517 5.73 5.52 14.09
N LEU A 518 5.89 4.89 15.26
CA LEU A 518 7.05 4.06 15.58
C LEU A 518 6.82 2.57 15.36
N HIS A 519 5.56 2.13 15.17
CA HIS A 519 5.21 0.73 14.96
C HIS A 519 5.90 0.11 13.74
N ASP A 520 6.19 0.93 12.71
CA ASP A 520 6.84 0.49 11.48
C ASP A 520 8.34 0.84 11.41
N TRP A 521 8.97 1.39 12.46
CA TRP A 521 10.40 1.72 12.45
C TRP A 521 11.28 0.56 12.93
N PRO A 522 12.40 0.26 12.23
CA PRO A 522 13.29 -0.81 12.66
C PRO A 522 14.02 -0.40 13.94
N ASP A 523 14.41 -1.38 14.76
CA ASP A 523 14.95 -1.14 16.11
C ASP A 523 16.16 -0.21 16.11
N ASP A 524 17.04 -0.33 15.12
CA ASP A 524 18.22 0.51 14.92
C ASP A 524 17.86 1.98 14.67
N ARG A 525 16.88 2.23 13.80
CA ARG A 525 16.41 3.58 13.47
C ARG A 525 15.68 4.21 14.66
N LEU A 526 14.83 3.44 15.33
CA LEU A 526 14.15 3.88 16.55
C LEU A 526 15.18 4.20 17.64
N HIS A 527 16.14 3.31 17.87
CA HIS A 527 17.19 3.53 18.86
C HIS A 527 18.04 4.77 18.52
N GLY A 528 18.41 4.96 17.25
CA GLY A 528 19.15 6.14 16.81
C GLY A 528 18.40 7.44 17.08
N LEU A 529 17.10 7.48 16.77
CA LEU A 529 16.26 8.65 17.02
C LEU A 529 16.09 8.93 18.52
N LEU A 530 15.74 7.90 19.30
CA LEU A 530 15.59 8.06 20.75
C LEU A 530 16.90 8.44 21.44
N SER A 531 18.04 7.97 20.94
CA SER A 531 19.36 8.37 21.45
C SER A 531 19.64 9.85 21.17
N ARG A 532 19.26 10.36 19.99
CA ARG A 532 19.39 11.78 19.67
C ARG A 532 18.52 12.65 20.58
N ILE A 533 17.27 12.25 20.83
CA ILE A 533 16.36 12.91 21.77
C ILE A 533 16.98 12.90 23.17
N SER A 534 17.42 11.73 23.64
CA SER A 534 18.08 11.61 24.93
C SER A 534 19.32 12.50 25.04
N GLY A 535 20.08 12.68 23.95
CA GLY A 535 21.25 13.55 23.90
C GLY A 535 20.91 15.04 23.97
N SER A 536 19.75 15.45 23.44
CA SER A 536 19.28 16.85 23.47
C SER A 536 18.47 17.21 24.71
N CYS A 537 17.89 16.23 25.40
CA CYS A 537 17.06 16.43 26.58
C CYS A 537 17.84 16.96 27.78
N LYS A 538 17.35 18.04 28.40
CA LYS A 538 17.84 18.51 29.70
C LYS A 538 17.31 17.61 30.84
N PRO A 539 17.89 17.67 32.05
CA PRO A 539 17.28 17.03 33.21
C PRO A 539 15.86 17.58 33.45
N GLY A 540 14.92 16.70 33.80
CA GLY A 540 13.49 17.04 33.89
C GLY A 540 12.73 16.98 32.56
N ALA A 541 13.39 16.78 31.42
CA ALA A 541 12.71 16.62 30.14
C ALA A 541 11.99 15.25 30.05
N GLY A 542 10.86 15.23 29.36
CA GLY A 542 10.01 14.07 29.15
C GLY A 542 10.02 13.56 27.71
N LEU A 543 9.70 12.29 27.56
CA LEU A 543 9.41 11.63 26.29
C LEU A 543 8.11 10.83 26.41
N LEU A 544 7.10 11.23 25.64
CA LEU A 544 5.78 10.60 25.57
C LEU A 544 5.66 9.79 24.27
N LEU A 545 5.41 8.49 24.40
CA LEU A 545 5.20 7.57 23.28
C LEU A 545 3.75 7.07 23.33
N ALA A 546 2.96 7.31 22.29
CA ALA A 546 1.60 6.80 22.15
C ALA A 546 1.50 5.91 20.90
N GLU A 547 1.18 4.64 21.08
CA GLU A 547 1.08 3.67 19.98
C GLU A 547 -0.17 2.80 20.14
N LEU A 548 -0.71 2.31 19.02
CA LEU A 548 -1.85 1.39 19.03
C LEU A 548 -1.47 0.06 19.69
N ALA A 549 -2.27 -0.40 20.65
CA ALA A 549 -1.97 -1.59 21.44
C ALA A 549 -1.72 -2.85 20.59
N PRO A 550 -0.74 -3.71 20.91
CA PRO A 550 -0.56 -4.98 20.20
C PRO A 550 -1.79 -5.88 20.41
N ALA A 551 -2.23 -6.55 19.35
CA ALA A 551 -3.45 -7.35 19.37
C ALA A 551 -3.41 -8.55 20.35
N GLU A 552 -2.21 -8.98 20.75
CA GLU A 552 -1.99 -10.04 21.74
C GLU A 552 -2.34 -9.61 23.18
N GLU A 553 -2.45 -8.30 23.47
CA GLU A 553 -2.84 -7.77 24.80
C GLU A 553 -4.30 -7.26 24.86
N GLU A 554 -5.04 -7.31 23.74
CA GLU A 554 -6.51 -7.10 23.71
C GLU A 554 -7.26 -8.32 24.29
N GLU A 555 -6.64 -9.51 24.29
CA GLU A 555 -7.25 -10.78 24.71
C GLU A 555 -7.46 -10.92 26.23
N GLU A 556 -6.62 -10.28 27.08
CA GLU A 556 -6.71 -10.45 28.54
C GLU A 556 -7.70 -9.49 29.23
N ALA A 557 -8.07 -8.37 28.60
CA ALA A 557 -8.82 -7.30 29.26
C ALA A 557 -10.34 -7.30 28.99
N SER A 558 -10.79 -7.94 27.91
CA SER A 558 -12.19 -7.95 27.49
C SER A 558 -12.70 -9.38 27.51
N GLY A 559 -13.43 -9.78 28.55
CA GLY A 559 -14.11 -11.08 28.65
C GLY A 559 -15.22 -11.31 27.60
N ALA A 560 -15.17 -10.62 26.46
CA ALA A 560 -16.06 -10.78 25.32
C ALA A 560 -15.38 -11.63 24.23
N ALA A 561 -16.20 -12.39 23.50
CA ALA A 561 -15.83 -13.33 22.45
C ALA A 561 -14.60 -12.90 21.63
N ARG A 562 -13.66 -13.84 21.45
CA ARG A 562 -12.42 -13.76 20.63
C ARG A 562 -12.65 -12.91 19.37
N ARG A 563 -12.31 -11.62 19.42
CA ARG A 563 -12.10 -10.85 18.20
C ARG A 563 -10.80 -11.35 17.58
N PRO A 564 -10.79 -11.80 16.31
CA PRO A 564 -9.53 -12.13 15.66
C PRO A 564 -8.65 -10.86 15.68
N PRO A 565 -7.35 -10.98 16.03
CA PRO A 565 -6.45 -9.83 16.04
C PRO A 565 -6.58 -9.13 14.71
N GLY A 566 -6.99 -7.85 14.74
CA GLY A 566 -7.20 -7.07 13.53
C GLY A 566 -5.96 -7.23 12.64
N LEU A 567 -6.16 -7.60 11.38
CA LEU A 567 -5.10 -7.80 10.41
C LEU A 567 -4.49 -6.43 10.09
N ARG A 568 -3.69 -5.90 11.03
CA ARG A 568 -2.97 -4.64 10.86
C ARG A 568 -2.03 -4.81 9.69
N THR A 569 -1.92 -3.79 8.85
CA THR A 569 -0.91 -3.72 7.80
C THR A 569 0.46 -3.88 8.46
N ARG A 570 1.08 -5.05 8.27
CA ARG A 570 2.37 -5.41 8.90
C ARG A 570 3.50 -5.15 7.92
N GLY A 571 4.46 -4.32 8.30
CA GLY A 571 5.76 -4.29 7.63
C GLY A 571 6.50 -5.63 7.81
N VAL A 572 7.34 -6.03 6.85
CA VAL A 572 8.16 -7.26 6.96
C VAL A 572 8.94 -7.26 8.27
N GLY A 573 8.73 -8.28 9.11
CA GLY A 573 9.56 -8.53 10.29
C GLY A 573 9.34 -7.60 11.48
N ARG A 574 8.26 -6.81 11.51
CA ARG A 574 8.04 -5.77 12.53
C ARG A 574 6.94 -6.20 13.50
N ARG A 575 7.33 -6.54 14.74
CA ARG A 575 6.37 -6.80 15.83
C ARG A 575 6.05 -5.48 16.54
N PRO A 576 4.77 -5.16 16.81
CA PRO A 576 4.41 -4.06 17.69
C PRO A 576 5.07 -4.28 19.05
N ARG A 577 5.63 -3.22 19.63
CA ARG A 577 6.37 -3.31 20.89
C ARG A 577 5.41 -3.22 22.06
N SER A 578 5.58 -4.09 23.06
CA SER A 578 4.77 -4.01 24.29
C SER A 578 5.20 -2.81 25.15
N PRO A 579 4.33 -2.32 26.06
CA PRO A 579 4.70 -1.27 27.01
C PRO A 579 5.97 -1.60 27.80
N GLY A 580 6.17 -2.88 28.15
CA GLY A 580 7.38 -3.34 28.84
C GLY A 580 8.65 -3.25 27.99
N GLN A 581 8.54 -3.40 26.66
CA GLN A 581 9.67 -3.19 25.75
C GLN A 581 10.03 -1.72 25.62
N TYR A 582 9.04 -0.82 25.49
CA TYR A 582 9.28 0.63 25.52
C TYR A 582 9.89 1.07 26.84
N ARG A 583 9.41 0.55 27.98
CA ARG A 583 9.99 0.84 29.29
C ARG A 583 11.48 0.53 29.35
N ARG A 584 11.87 -0.68 28.95
CA ARG A 584 13.29 -1.08 28.93
C ARG A 584 14.13 -0.23 27.98
N LEU A 585 13.58 0.16 26.84
CA LEU A 585 14.27 1.01 25.87
C LEU A 585 14.52 2.41 26.43
N LEU A 586 13.52 3.02 27.06
CA LEU A 586 13.65 4.33 27.69
C LEU A 586 14.63 4.31 28.87
N GLN A 587 14.60 3.26 29.70
CA GLN A 587 15.53 3.09 30.81
C GLN A 587 17.00 3.01 30.35
N ARG A 588 17.26 2.30 29.25
CA ARG A 588 18.62 2.22 28.67
C ARG A 588 19.14 3.56 28.16
N LEU A 589 18.24 4.49 27.85
CA LEU A 589 18.55 5.84 27.39
C LEU A 589 18.57 6.86 28.54
N GLY A 590 18.50 6.41 29.79
CA GLY A 590 18.63 7.28 30.96
C GLY A 590 17.35 8.02 31.36
N PHE A 591 16.18 7.58 30.89
CA PHE A 591 14.89 7.94 31.48
C PHE A 591 14.61 7.03 32.69
N GLN A 592 14.15 7.57 33.82
CA GLN A 592 14.01 6.79 35.05
C GLN A 592 12.55 6.52 35.42
N ASP A 593 11.74 7.57 35.59
CA ASP A 593 10.33 7.45 35.94
C ASP A 593 9.50 7.12 34.70
N VAL A 594 9.56 5.84 34.29
CA VAL A 594 8.90 5.35 33.07
C VAL A 594 7.55 4.71 33.40
N GLN A 595 6.50 5.48 33.22
CA GLN A 595 5.11 5.13 33.46
C GLN A 595 4.44 4.66 32.17
N ALA A 596 3.46 3.76 32.29
CA ALA A 596 2.70 3.26 31.15
C ALA A 596 1.20 3.19 31.49
N ALA A 597 0.35 3.63 30.57
CA ALA A 597 -1.10 3.67 30.72
C ALA A 597 -1.80 3.17 29.45
N ARG A 598 -3.06 2.75 29.58
CA ARG A 598 -3.96 2.54 28.43
C ARG A 598 -4.82 3.78 28.25
N ALA A 599 -4.97 4.23 27.02
CA ALA A 599 -5.74 5.43 26.68
C ALA A 599 -6.79 5.10 25.60
N GLY A 600 -8.07 5.41 25.91
CA GLY A 600 -9.18 5.26 24.96
C GLY A 600 -9.42 3.84 24.44
N GLY A 601 -8.99 2.81 25.17
CA GLY A 601 -9.15 1.39 24.79
C GLY A 601 -8.30 0.91 23.61
N LEU A 602 -7.68 1.83 22.86
CA LEU A 602 -6.96 1.55 21.60
C LEU A 602 -5.44 1.79 21.69
N LEU A 603 -5.00 2.64 22.63
CA LEU A 603 -3.60 3.09 22.71
C LEU A 603 -2.92 2.62 23.99
N HIS A 604 -1.63 2.30 23.87
CA HIS A 604 -0.68 2.34 24.97
C HIS A 604 0.09 3.65 24.92
N VAL A 605 0.14 4.30 26.07
CA VAL A 605 0.89 5.55 26.25
C VAL A 605 1.96 5.31 27.30
N VAL A 606 3.20 5.65 26.98
CA VAL A 606 4.37 5.52 27.85
C VAL A 606 5.02 6.89 28.01
N LEU A 607 5.20 7.34 29.25
CA LEU A 607 5.91 8.56 29.57
C LEU A 607 7.18 8.22 30.34
N GLY A 608 8.33 8.67 29.86
CA GLY A 608 9.58 8.63 30.60
C GLY A 608 10.11 10.03 30.86
N THR A 609 10.57 10.30 32.08
CA THR A 609 11.24 11.56 32.42
C THR A 609 12.71 11.32 32.75
N ARG A 610 13.57 12.28 32.38
CA ARG A 610 14.98 12.28 32.81
C ARG A 610 15.04 12.78 34.25
N ALA A 611 15.73 12.04 35.09
CA ALA A 611 15.98 12.49 36.46
C ALA A 611 16.71 13.85 36.45
N PRO A 612 16.37 14.76 37.37
CA PRO A 612 17.25 15.87 37.70
C PRO A 612 18.64 15.33 38.11
N PRO A 613 19.73 16.09 37.89
CA PRO A 613 21.07 15.66 38.26
C PRO A 613 21.23 15.39 39.75
#